data_AF-A0A455UF64-F1
#
_entry.id   AF-A0A455UF64-F1
#
_cell.length_a   1.000
_cell.length_b   1.000
_cell.length_c   1.000
_cell.angle_alpha   90.00
_cell.angle_beta   90.00
_cell.angle_gamma   90.00
#
_symmetry.space_group_name_H-M   'P 1'
#
loop_
_entity.id
_entity.type
_entity.pdbx_description
1 polymer ?
#
loop_
_entity_poly.entity_id
_entity_poly.type
_entity_poly.pdbx_seq_one_letter_code
_entity_poly.pdbx_strand_id
1 'polypeptide(L)'
;MVLAVTGWTTNQRLIDSQRYITGEVLPLQDASRGMVLTMGAFGQRHADLLAAENATGLDAVTTQAALDERFQTARQGLSGVDHAEGLSELDSHYQALLEGDTALEAVRREELSLQTQMAERISAMQTLISQVMLSAEDIAGRAALAQVRSDNDQRELMEAWREDGMTTLPTTLLDNMFAPQADIGRLSGNARMALAQLSDLGRQMRQMESSDALVNLRHNEIAQQVGLARQSLSAIADAPSTEVEQRALINNLSEVIVELEGLMISDDNAVYELRFQQLALHEQVQAALTNVAQAMTQMRSALSDVEAYTVEQADNAATQAESLANAGRSLLIMVTLIVIALLAIFGWRTMVRVLGPLVAMRHQMESISGAAGENADLSKRLELKRNDEVGQTAQAFNNMMDTFEGMVAQIRESAESIAASSRQIAAGNENLSQRTDQQAASLAETASSLEQITATVKQTAEYADQAKDASGNVDQRARAAGDVSTRTTAAMGDIREASEKSPPLLRPSTISPFKPTYSR
;
A
#
# COMPACT_ATOMS: atom_id res chain seq x y z
N MET A 1 6.94 -22.84 6.48
CA MET A 1 6.28 -22.46 7.75
C MET A 1 6.67 -21.06 8.23
N VAL A 2 7.96 -20.76 8.45
CA VAL A 2 8.39 -19.43 8.99
C VAL A 2 7.85 -18.24 8.18
N LEU A 3 7.97 -18.27 6.85
CA LEU A 3 7.43 -17.22 5.96
C LEU A 3 5.90 -17.05 6.03
N ALA A 4 5.17 -18.15 6.25
CA ALA A 4 3.72 -18.13 6.37
C ALA A 4 3.28 -17.56 7.73
N VAL A 5 4.00 -17.92 8.80
CA VAL A 5 3.77 -17.38 10.15
C VAL A 5 4.03 -15.87 10.18
N THR A 6 5.14 -15.41 9.59
CA THR A 6 5.45 -13.97 9.53
C THR A 6 4.45 -13.20 8.65
N GLY A 7 4.06 -13.73 7.49
CA GLY A 7 3.07 -13.08 6.62
C GLY A 7 1.69 -12.96 7.30
N TRP A 8 1.30 -14.00 8.05
CA TRP A 8 0.08 -13.98 8.85
C TRP A 8 0.13 -12.92 9.95
N THR A 9 1.24 -12.82 10.70
CA THR A 9 1.38 -11.80 11.76
C THR A 9 1.37 -10.36 11.22
N THR A 10 1.96 -10.11 10.05
CA THR A 10 1.96 -8.77 9.44
C THR A 10 0.56 -8.38 8.99
N ASN A 11 -0.18 -9.31 8.38
CA ASN A 11 -1.55 -9.07 7.94
C ASN A 11 -2.51 -8.84 9.12
N GLN A 12 -2.34 -9.61 10.21
CA GLN A 12 -3.15 -9.49 11.41
C GLN A 12 -2.99 -8.11 12.05
N ARG A 13 -1.76 -7.57 12.11
CA ARG A 13 -1.50 -6.23 12.65
C ARG A 13 -2.00 -5.09 11.78
N LEU A 14 -2.04 -5.26 10.45
CA LEU A 14 -2.67 -4.29 9.56
C LEU A 14 -4.18 -4.18 9.84
N ILE A 15 -4.82 -5.33 10.06
CA ILE A 15 -6.24 -5.40 10.44
C ILE A 15 -6.45 -4.76 11.82
N ASP A 16 -5.56 -5.03 12.79
CA ASP A 16 -5.65 -4.42 14.12
C ASP A 16 -5.49 -2.88 14.07
N SER A 17 -4.56 -2.37 13.23
CA SER A 17 -4.40 -0.93 13.01
C SER A 17 -5.62 -0.29 12.33
N GLN A 18 -6.18 -0.93 11.30
CA GLN A 18 -7.42 -0.46 10.67
C GLN A 18 -8.59 -0.47 11.66
N ARG A 19 -8.69 -1.50 12.50
CA ARG A 19 -9.72 -1.63 13.52
C ARG A 19 -9.56 -0.58 14.63
N TYR A 20 -8.33 -0.24 15.01
CA TYR A 20 -8.04 0.83 15.97
C TYR A 20 -8.44 2.21 15.42
N ILE A 21 -8.07 2.52 14.17
CA ILE A 21 -8.44 3.80 13.55
C ILE A 21 -9.96 3.93 13.40
N THR A 22 -10.62 2.87 12.94
CA THR A 22 -12.08 2.90 12.70
C THR A 22 -12.92 2.76 13.96
N GLY A 23 -12.43 2.03 14.96
CA GLY A 23 -13.15 1.74 16.20
C GLY A 23 -12.87 2.73 17.32
N GLU A 24 -11.68 3.33 17.37
CA GLU A 24 -11.28 4.21 18.47
C GLU A 24 -11.03 5.65 17.99
N VAL A 25 -10.31 5.88 16.90
CA VAL A 25 -9.93 7.25 16.49
C VAL A 25 -11.08 8.04 15.83
N LEU A 26 -11.81 7.45 14.88
CA LEU A 26 -12.88 8.16 14.16
C LEU A 26 -14.04 8.61 15.08
N PRO A 27 -14.57 7.76 15.99
CA PRO A 27 -15.63 8.20 16.91
C PRO A 27 -15.19 9.36 17.81
N LEU A 28 -13.92 9.39 18.23
CA LEU A 28 -13.37 10.48 19.04
C LEU A 28 -13.31 11.81 18.26
N GLN A 29 -12.93 11.77 16.98
CA GLN A 29 -12.97 12.94 16.12
C GLN A 29 -14.38 13.48 15.91
N ASP A 30 -15.36 12.58 15.72
CA ASP A 30 -16.77 12.97 15.59
C ASP A 30 -17.31 13.56 16.90
N ALA A 31 -16.94 12.98 18.04
CA ALA A 31 -17.28 13.49 19.37
C ALA A 31 -16.69 14.89 19.62
N SER A 32 -15.40 15.09 19.33
CA SER A 32 -14.76 16.40 19.45
C SER A 32 -15.38 17.44 18.51
N ARG A 33 -15.68 17.06 17.26
CA ARG A 33 -16.42 17.93 16.34
C ARG A 33 -17.78 18.30 16.91
N GLY A 34 -18.49 17.35 17.54
CA GLY A 34 -19.73 17.59 18.27
C GLY A 34 -19.58 18.60 19.40
N MET A 35 -18.48 18.55 20.16
CA MET A 35 -18.15 19.54 21.19
C MET A 35 -17.98 20.95 20.60
N VAL A 36 -17.16 21.08 19.56
CA VAL A 36 -16.93 22.37 18.89
C VAL A 36 -18.23 22.96 18.34
N LEU A 37 -19.09 22.14 17.75
CA LEU A 37 -20.40 22.58 17.27
C LEU A 37 -21.32 23.03 18.41
N THR A 38 -21.27 22.34 19.55
CA THR A 38 -22.04 22.72 20.75
C THR A 38 -21.57 24.05 21.31
N MET A 39 -20.26 24.26 21.41
CA MET A 39 -19.67 25.55 21.78
C MET A 39 -20.09 26.66 20.80
N GLY A 40 -20.06 26.38 19.49
CA GLY A 40 -20.56 27.31 18.48
C GLY A 40 -22.04 27.68 18.68
N ALA A 41 -22.87 26.71 19.07
CA ALA A 41 -24.28 26.93 19.36
C ALA A 41 -24.49 27.77 20.63
N PHE A 42 -23.66 27.62 21.67
CA PHE A 42 -23.63 28.55 22.81
C PHE A 42 -23.25 29.96 22.37
N GLY A 43 -22.23 30.11 21.51
CA GLY A 43 -21.85 31.40 20.93
C GLY A 43 -23.02 32.09 20.22
N GLN A 44 -23.79 31.34 19.42
CA GLN A 44 -24.99 31.85 18.76
C GLN A 44 -26.08 32.23 19.77
N ARG A 45 -26.34 31.38 20.77
CA ARG A 45 -27.31 31.65 21.83
C ARG A 45 -26.98 32.96 22.57
N HIS A 46 -25.72 33.18 22.96
CA HIS A 46 -25.33 34.42 23.62
C HIS A 46 -25.53 35.65 22.72
N ALA A 47 -25.26 35.52 21.42
CA ALA A 47 -25.55 36.59 20.46
C ALA A 47 -27.07 36.87 20.36
N ASP A 48 -27.90 35.83 20.35
CA ASP A 48 -29.36 35.96 20.33
C ASP A 48 -29.90 36.58 21.64
N LEU A 49 -29.34 36.23 22.80
CA LEU A 49 -29.66 36.86 24.10
C LEU A 49 -29.35 38.37 24.11
N LEU A 50 -28.24 38.77 23.49
CA LEU A 50 -27.87 40.18 23.34
C LEU A 50 -28.74 40.91 22.33
N ALA A 51 -29.15 40.23 21.26
CA ALA A 51 -30.00 40.80 20.20
C ALA A 51 -31.48 40.91 20.60
N ALA A 52 -31.93 40.20 21.64
CA ALA A 52 -33.30 40.26 22.11
C ALA A 52 -33.68 41.67 22.58
N GLU A 53 -34.75 42.24 22.00
CA GLU A 53 -35.24 43.59 22.31
C GLU A 53 -36.33 43.60 23.39
N ASN A 54 -36.89 42.44 23.75
CA ASN A 54 -37.96 42.29 24.74
C ASN A 54 -37.98 40.88 25.35
N ALA A 55 -38.79 40.70 26.40
CA ALA A 55 -38.91 39.43 27.12
C ALA A 55 -39.37 38.27 26.22
N THR A 56 -40.30 38.51 25.28
CA THR A 56 -40.76 37.50 24.32
C THR A 56 -39.63 37.05 23.39
N GLY A 57 -38.73 37.97 23.03
CA GLY A 57 -37.54 37.67 22.24
C GLY A 57 -36.56 36.76 22.98
N LEU A 58 -36.39 36.95 24.30
CA LEU A 58 -35.57 36.07 25.14
C LEU A 58 -36.14 34.64 25.20
N ASP A 59 -37.46 34.51 25.32
CA ASP A 59 -38.12 33.20 25.42
C ASP A 59 -38.04 32.39 24.09
N ALA A 60 -37.77 33.06 22.97
CA ALA A 60 -37.56 32.43 21.67
C ALA A 60 -36.11 31.95 21.45
N VAL A 61 -35.17 32.33 22.32
CA VAL A 61 -33.77 31.91 22.22
C VAL A 61 -33.66 30.41 22.52
N THR A 62 -32.76 29.73 21.79
CA THR A 62 -32.47 28.30 22.00
C THR A 62 -32.24 28.01 23.48
N THR A 63 -32.93 27.02 24.05
CA THR A 63 -32.85 26.73 25.49
C THR A 63 -31.51 26.11 25.88
N GLN A 64 -31.04 26.44 27.09
CA GLN A 64 -29.83 25.84 27.67
C GLN A 64 -29.91 24.31 27.72
N ALA A 65 -31.08 23.75 28.03
CA ALA A 65 -31.31 22.30 28.07
C ALA A 65 -31.08 21.60 26.71
N ALA A 66 -31.45 22.24 25.60
CA ALA A 66 -31.21 21.68 24.27
C ALA A 66 -29.71 21.66 23.90
N LEU A 67 -28.95 22.62 24.42
CA LEU A 67 -27.49 22.65 24.25
C LEU A 67 -26.77 21.67 25.18
N ASP A 68 -27.30 21.46 26.39
CA ASP A 68 -26.81 20.43 27.30
C ASP A 68 -26.98 19.02 26.74
N GLU A 69 -28.13 18.69 26.15
CA GLU A 69 -28.31 17.39 25.50
C GLU A 69 -27.26 17.14 24.38
N ARG A 70 -26.93 18.18 23.61
CA ARG A 70 -25.87 18.10 22.58
C ARG A 70 -24.50 17.89 23.19
N PHE A 71 -24.18 18.62 24.27
CA PHE A 71 -22.92 18.45 24.99
C PHE A 71 -22.79 17.04 25.55
N GLN A 72 -23.80 16.53 26.27
CA GLN A 72 -23.79 15.20 26.86
C GLN A 72 -23.60 14.11 25.79
N THR A 73 -24.26 14.25 24.63
CA THR A 73 -24.10 13.32 23.51
C THR A 73 -22.66 13.30 23.00
N ALA A 74 -22.06 14.48 22.79
CA ALA A 74 -20.65 14.59 22.39
C ALA A 74 -19.71 14.07 23.50
N ARG A 75 -20.02 14.33 24.77
CA ARG A 75 -19.24 13.92 25.94
C ARG A 75 -19.18 12.41 26.09
N GLN A 76 -20.30 11.73 25.82
CA GLN A 76 -20.39 10.28 25.83
C GLN A 76 -19.47 9.67 24.76
N GLY A 77 -19.34 10.30 23.59
CA GLY A 77 -18.40 9.88 22.55
C GLY A 77 -16.93 9.93 22.98
N LEU A 78 -16.58 10.80 23.94
CA LEU A 78 -15.23 10.90 24.51
C LEU A 78 -14.99 9.97 25.72
N SER A 79 -15.97 9.17 26.14
CA SER A 79 -15.84 8.29 27.31
C SER A 79 -14.77 7.21 27.18
N GLY A 80 -14.36 6.88 25.94
CA GLY A 80 -13.29 5.92 25.66
C GLY A 80 -11.87 6.47 25.81
N VAL A 81 -11.69 7.78 26.04
CA VAL A 81 -10.36 8.38 26.18
C VAL A 81 -9.80 8.13 27.58
N ASP A 82 -8.60 7.56 27.66
CA ASP A 82 -7.87 7.33 28.93
C ASP A 82 -7.17 8.61 29.44
N HIS A 83 -7.90 9.72 29.47
CA HIS A 83 -7.40 11.04 29.90
C HIS A 83 -8.37 11.70 30.89
N ALA A 84 -8.52 11.07 32.06
CA ALA A 84 -9.51 11.45 33.06
C ALA A 84 -9.37 12.91 33.54
N GLU A 85 -8.16 13.43 33.63
CA GLU A 85 -7.88 14.81 34.06
C GLU A 85 -8.43 15.83 33.06
N GLY A 86 -8.01 15.78 31.79
CA GLY A 86 -8.52 16.72 30.78
C GLY A 86 -10.02 16.58 30.51
N LEU A 87 -10.58 15.37 30.64
CA LEU A 87 -12.04 15.17 30.59
C LEU A 87 -12.77 15.82 31.77
N SER A 88 -12.19 15.75 32.98
CA SER A 88 -12.75 16.42 34.17
C SER A 88 -12.63 17.95 34.07
N GLU A 89 -11.54 18.47 33.52
CA GLU A 89 -11.38 19.90 33.26
C GLU A 89 -12.39 20.39 32.22
N LEU A 90 -12.60 19.63 31.13
CA LEU A 90 -13.62 19.91 30.14
C LEU A 90 -15.01 20.01 30.77
N ASP A 91 -15.37 19.05 31.63
CA ASP A 91 -16.65 19.04 32.35
C ASP A 91 -16.77 20.24 33.31
N SER A 92 -15.68 20.60 34.01
CA SER A 92 -15.65 21.76 34.90
C SER A 92 -15.82 23.09 34.15
N HIS A 93 -15.15 23.26 33.01
CA HIS A 93 -15.28 24.47 32.19
C HIS A 93 -16.64 24.55 31.51
N TYR A 94 -17.24 23.39 31.19
CA TYR A 94 -18.62 23.33 30.71
C TYR A 94 -19.62 23.78 31.79
N GLN A 95 -19.45 23.39 33.05
CA GLN A 95 -20.27 23.89 34.15
C GLN A 95 -20.12 25.42 34.32
N ALA A 96 -18.89 25.94 34.26
CA ALA A 96 -18.67 27.38 34.30
C ALA A 96 -19.34 28.11 33.12
N LEU A 97 -19.38 27.49 31.94
CA LEU A 97 -20.11 28.01 30.78
C LEU A 97 -21.62 28.05 31.03
N LEU A 98 -22.19 26.99 31.62
CA LEU A 98 -23.61 26.95 31.98
C LEU A 98 -23.97 28.02 33.01
N GLU A 99 -23.16 28.18 34.05
CA GLU A 99 -23.35 29.23 35.05
C GLU A 99 -23.27 30.63 34.43
N GLY A 100 -22.29 30.84 33.54
CA GLY A 100 -22.14 32.08 32.78
C GLY A 100 -23.32 32.39 31.86
N ASP A 101 -23.83 31.38 31.12
CA ASP A 101 -25.00 31.51 30.24
C ASP A 101 -26.25 31.86 31.05
N THR A 102 -26.50 31.16 32.16
CA THR A 102 -27.64 31.44 33.04
C THR A 102 -27.55 32.86 33.64
N ALA A 103 -26.36 33.28 34.07
CA ALA A 103 -26.14 34.63 34.56
C ALA A 103 -26.39 35.69 33.48
N LEU A 104 -25.94 35.45 32.24
CA LEU A 104 -26.16 36.36 31.12
C LEU A 104 -27.64 36.47 30.74
N GLU A 105 -28.39 35.36 30.74
CA GLU A 105 -29.83 35.40 30.49
C GLU A 105 -30.58 36.17 31.59
N ALA A 106 -30.26 35.92 32.87
CA ALA A 106 -30.87 36.62 34.00
C ALA A 106 -30.59 38.13 33.94
N VAL A 107 -29.30 38.46 33.85
CA VAL A 107 -28.70 39.58 33.11
C VAL A 107 -29.65 40.43 32.27
N ARG A 108 -29.83 39.91 31.05
CA ARG A 108 -30.60 40.52 29.97
C ARG A 108 -32.09 40.61 30.28
N ARG A 109 -32.66 39.64 30.99
CA ARG A 109 -34.09 39.67 31.36
C ARG A 109 -34.38 40.86 32.29
N GLU A 110 -33.50 41.12 33.25
CA GLU A 110 -33.61 42.28 34.13
C GLU A 110 -33.44 43.59 33.36
N GLU A 111 -32.50 43.64 32.40
CA GLU A 111 -32.22 44.85 31.61
C GLU A 111 -33.42 45.27 30.76
N LEU A 112 -34.05 44.31 30.10
CA LEU A 112 -35.24 44.55 29.28
C LEU A 112 -36.46 44.94 30.12
N SER A 113 -36.61 44.36 31.32
CA SER A 113 -37.65 44.76 32.27
C SER A 113 -37.45 46.20 32.72
N LEU A 114 -36.21 46.55 33.09
CA LEU A 114 -35.85 47.89 33.53
C LEU A 114 -36.01 48.92 32.42
N GLN A 115 -35.64 48.58 31.18
CA GLN A 115 -35.85 49.45 30.01
C GLN A 115 -37.34 49.77 29.80
N THR A 116 -38.22 48.79 30.00
CA THR A 116 -39.67 48.96 29.92
C THR A 116 -40.17 49.89 31.01
N GLN A 117 -39.78 49.64 32.27
CA GLN A 117 -40.15 50.49 33.41
C GLN A 117 -39.66 51.94 33.23
N MET A 118 -38.43 52.10 32.73
CA MET A 118 -37.85 53.41 32.48
C MET A 118 -38.60 54.16 31.37
N ALA A 119 -39.04 53.47 30.31
CA ALA A 119 -39.85 54.08 29.26
C ALA A 119 -41.21 54.59 29.79
N GLU A 120 -41.88 53.81 30.63
CA GLU A 120 -43.14 54.21 31.27
C GLU A 120 -42.95 55.44 32.17
N ARG A 121 -41.93 55.42 33.03
CA ARG A 121 -41.62 56.55 33.92
C ARG A 121 -41.22 57.79 33.14
N ILE A 122 -40.41 57.65 32.10
CA ILE A 122 -40.05 58.76 31.22
C ILE A 122 -41.28 59.40 30.59
N SER A 123 -42.23 58.59 30.10
CA SER A 123 -43.46 59.12 29.51
C SER A 123 -44.28 59.91 30.54
N ALA A 124 -44.43 59.38 31.75
CA ALA A 124 -45.16 60.06 32.82
C ALA A 124 -44.45 61.37 33.26
N MET A 125 -43.11 61.35 33.36
CA MET A 125 -42.30 62.54 33.62
C MET A 125 -42.52 63.63 32.57
N GLN A 126 -42.52 63.26 31.29
CA GLN A 126 -42.74 64.21 30.19
C GLN A 126 -44.13 64.84 30.23
N THR A 127 -45.17 64.05 30.55
CA THR A 127 -46.53 64.54 30.73
C THR A 127 -46.60 65.56 31.88
N LEU A 128 -46.02 65.25 33.04
CA LEU A 128 -45.99 66.17 34.18
C LEU A 128 -45.20 67.45 33.87
N ILE A 129 -44.03 67.34 33.24
CA ILE A 129 -43.24 68.51 32.82
C ILE A 129 -44.07 69.43 31.91
N SER A 130 -44.78 68.87 30.92
CA SER A 130 -45.65 69.66 30.04
C SER A 130 -46.78 70.35 30.81
N GLN A 131 -47.42 69.66 31.75
CA GLN A 131 -48.47 70.22 32.61
C GLN A 131 -47.94 71.35 33.50
N VAL A 132 -46.78 71.14 34.12
CA VAL A 132 -46.09 72.11 34.99
C VAL A 132 -45.71 73.37 34.21
N MET A 133 -45.16 73.23 33.00
CA MET A 133 -44.80 74.37 32.16
C MET A 133 -46.02 75.21 31.74
N LEU A 134 -47.11 74.56 31.32
CA LEU A 134 -48.36 75.25 30.94
C LEU A 134 -48.99 75.96 32.13
N SER A 135 -49.05 75.32 33.30
CA SER A 135 -49.59 75.92 34.52
C SER A 135 -48.73 77.09 35.02
N ALA A 136 -47.40 76.96 34.97
CA ALA A 136 -46.49 78.05 35.31
C ALA A 136 -46.62 79.25 34.36
N GLU A 137 -46.90 79.01 33.07
CA GLU A 137 -47.14 80.07 32.09
C GLU A 137 -48.48 80.79 32.32
N ASP A 138 -49.55 80.07 32.65
CA ASP A 138 -50.84 80.66 33.02
C ASP A 138 -50.73 81.51 34.30
N ILE A 139 -50.08 80.99 35.35
CA ILE A 139 -49.84 81.72 36.60
C ILE A 139 -49.03 82.99 36.32
N ALA A 140 -47.97 82.91 35.52
CA ALA A 140 -47.16 84.07 35.16
C ALA A 140 -47.95 85.12 34.37
N GLY A 141 -48.78 84.70 33.42
CA GLY A 141 -49.63 85.60 32.63
C GLY A 141 -50.66 86.33 33.50
N ARG A 142 -51.33 85.60 34.39
CA ARG A 142 -52.32 86.17 35.34
C ARG A 142 -51.67 87.08 36.37
N ALA A 143 -50.51 86.69 36.90
CA ALA A 143 -49.71 87.50 37.81
C ALA A 143 -49.28 88.83 37.17
N ALA A 144 -48.76 88.78 35.95
CA ALA A 144 -48.36 89.98 35.21
C ALA A 144 -49.56 90.91 34.97
N LEU A 145 -50.72 90.35 34.62
CA LEU A 145 -51.95 91.13 34.44
C LEU A 145 -52.45 91.76 35.76
N ALA A 146 -52.40 91.02 36.87
CA ALA A 146 -52.79 91.52 38.19
C ALA A 146 -51.86 92.66 38.64
N GLN A 147 -50.55 92.54 38.39
CA GLN A 147 -49.60 93.62 38.66
C GLN A 147 -49.91 94.87 37.82
N VAL A 148 -50.16 94.72 36.51
CA VAL A 148 -50.52 95.85 35.64
C VAL A 148 -51.82 96.53 36.07
N ARG A 149 -52.82 95.76 36.53
CA ARG A 149 -54.06 96.31 37.10
C ARG A 149 -53.77 97.12 38.36
N SER A 150 -53.03 96.55 39.30
CA SER A 150 -52.62 97.26 40.53
C SER A 150 -51.87 98.56 40.23
N ASP A 151 -50.94 98.54 39.28
CA ASP A 151 -50.19 99.74 38.87
C ASP A 151 -51.10 100.80 38.23
N ASN A 152 -52.10 100.39 37.43
CA ASN A 152 -53.08 101.29 36.84
C ASN A 152 -54.03 101.88 37.88
N ASP A 153 -54.53 101.07 38.82
CA ASP A 153 -55.39 101.54 39.92
C ASP A 153 -54.64 102.57 40.79
N GLN A 154 -53.34 102.34 41.06
CA GLN A 154 -52.49 103.32 41.74
C GLN A 154 -52.32 104.61 40.95
N ARG A 155 -52.16 104.54 39.62
CA ARG A 155 -52.08 105.72 38.75
C ARG A 155 -53.39 106.50 38.73
N GLU A 156 -54.51 105.81 38.64
CA GLU A 156 -55.84 106.43 38.65
C GLU A 156 -56.12 107.10 40.00
N LEU A 157 -55.78 106.46 41.12
CA LEU A 157 -55.87 107.08 42.45
C LEU A 157 -54.93 108.30 42.58
N MET A 158 -53.74 108.25 41.99
CA MET A 158 -52.80 109.39 41.92
C MET A 158 -53.32 110.54 41.05
N GLU A 159 -53.98 110.21 39.94
CA GLU A 159 -54.55 111.19 39.00
C GLU A 159 -55.80 111.84 39.58
N ALA A 160 -56.71 111.06 40.17
CA ALA A 160 -57.86 111.55 40.93
C ALA A 160 -57.42 112.44 42.11
N TRP A 161 -56.38 112.05 42.85
CA TRP A 161 -55.81 112.89 43.91
C TRP A 161 -55.25 114.22 43.39
N ARG A 162 -54.60 114.19 42.21
CA ARG A 162 -54.06 115.38 41.55
C ARG A 162 -55.17 116.31 41.04
N GLU A 163 -56.25 115.77 40.50
CA GLU A 163 -57.40 116.55 40.00
C GLU A 163 -58.22 117.18 41.14
N ASP A 164 -58.38 116.50 42.28
CA ASP A 164 -59.13 117.01 43.45
C ASP A 164 -58.37 118.09 44.26
N GLY A 165 -57.12 118.40 43.92
CA GLY A 165 -56.35 119.49 44.55
C GLY A 165 -56.06 119.30 46.05
N MET A 166 -56.08 118.05 46.52
CA MET A 166 -55.94 117.71 47.94
C MET A 166 -54.50 117.95 48.45
N THR A 167 -54.35 118.49 49.66
CA THR A 167 -53.04 118.78 50.29
C THR A 167 -52.47 117.63 51.13
N THR A 168 -53.21 116.53 51.25
CA THR A 168 -52.82 115.35 52.04
C THR A 168 -52.97 114.09 51.19
N LEU A 169 -51.95 113.22 51.20
CA LEU A 169 -51.97 111.93 50.51
C LEU A 169 -52.97 110.97 51.19
N PRO A 170 -53.86 110.30 50.45
CA PRO A 170 -54.73 109.26 51.01
C PRO A 170 -53.89 108.16 51.67
N THR A 171 -54.31 107.70 52.85
CA THR A 171 -53.60 106.64 53.59
C THR A 171 -53.52 105.35 52.78
N THR A 172 -54.54 105.04 51.98
CA THR A 172 -54.55 103.91 51.05
C THR A 172 -53.46 104.00 49.99
N LEU A 173 -53.15 105.21 49.52
CA LEU A 173 -52.08 105.43 48.55
C LEU A 173 -50.71 105.31 49.20
N LEU A 174 -50.55 105.86 50.40
CA LEU A 174 -49.35 105.69 51.24
C LEU A 174 -49.08 104.22 51.56
N ASP A 175 -50.09 103.48 52.01
CA ASP A 175 -49.98 102.05 52.31
C ASP A 175 -49.58 101.25 51.07
N ASN A 176 -50.16 101.57 49.91
CA ASN A 176 -49.85 100.91 48.65
C ASN A 176 -48.46 101.27 48.08
N MET A 177 -47.93 102.46 48.39
CA MET A 177 -46.59 102.90 47.98
C MET A 177 -45.47 102.32 48.87
N PHE A 178 -45.76 102.06 50.15
CA PHE A 178 -44.78 101.55 51.12
C PHE A 178 -44.97 100.06 51.47
N ALA A 179 -46.01 99.40 50.96
CA ALA A 179 -46.15 97.96 51.05
C ALA A 179 -44.97 97.26 50.33
N PRO A 180 -44.38 96.22 50.93
CA PRO A 180 -43.39 95.40 50.24
C PRO A 180 -44.05 94.76 49.02
N GLN A 181 -43.73 95.25 47.82
CA GLN A 181 -44.21 94.66 46.58
C GLN A 181 -43.31 93.47 46.25
N ALA A 182 -43.89 92.26 46.32
CA ALA A 182 -43.25 91.11 45.72
C ALA A 182 -43.19 91.33 44.20
N ASP A 183 -42.00 91.27 43.61
CA ASP A 183 -41.84 91.33 42.16
C ASP A 183 -42.32 90.00 41.55
N ILE A 184 -43.63 89.89 41.35
CA ILE A 184 -44.28 88.66 40.88
C ILE A 184 -43.79 88.31 39.46
N GLY A 185 -43.45 89.32 38.65
CA GLY A 185 -42.84 89.11 37.33
C GLY A 185 -41.51 88.37 37.41
N ARG A 186 -40.62 88.80 38.30
CA ARG A 186 -39.33 88.13 38.52
C ARG A 186 -39.49 86.76 39.18
N LEU A 187 -40.35 86.62 40.19
CA LEU A 187 -40.59 85.33 40.86
C LEU A 187 -41.18 84.29 39.91
N SER A 188 -42.14 84.67 39.08
CA SER A 188 -42.72 83.78 38.06
C SER A 188 -41.73 83.44 36.95
N GLY A 189 -40.83 84.37 36.60
CA GLY A 189 -39.69 84.11 35.72
C GLY A 189 -38.72 83.08 36.31
N ASN A 190 -38.37 83.21 37.59
CA ASN A 190 -37.49 82.26 38.29
C ASN A 190 -38.12 80.87 38.38
N ALA A 191 -39.41 80.78 38.73
CA ALA A 191 -40.13 79.51 38.77
C ALA A 191 -40.10 78.81 37.40
N ARG A 192 -40.42 79.53 36.31
CA ARG A 192 -40.36 78.98 34.94
C ARG A 192 -38.96 78.52 34.54
N MET A 193 -37.93 79.30 34.90
CA MET A 193 -36.55 78.94 34.59
C MET A 193 -36.11 77.67 35.32
N ALA A 194 -36.42 77.56 36.61
CA ALA A 194 -36.12 76.37 37.40
C ALA A 194 -36.85 75.13 36.84
N LEU A 195 -38.12 75.28 36.44
CA LEU A 195 -38.91 74.21 35.82
C LEU A 195 -38.38 73.80 34.44
N ALA A 196 -37.95 74.75 33.62
CA ALA A 196 -37.32 74.47 32.33
C ALA A 196 -35.97 73.76 32.52
N GLN A 197 -35.19 74.13 33.53
CA GLN A 197 -33.95 73.46 33.89
C GLN A 197 -34.20 72.04 34.39
N LEU A 198 -35.25 71.78 35.19
CA LEU A 198 -35.64 70.42 35.60
C LEU A 198 -35.93 69.51 34.39
N SER A 199 -36.59 70.04 33.36
CA SER A 199 -36.81 69.31 32.11
C SER A 199 -35.49 68.93 31.41
N ASP A 200 -34.52 69.85 31.39
CA ASP A 200 -33.20 69.57 30.84
C ASP A 200 -32.42 68.55 31.68
N LEU A 201 -32.44 68.69 33.00
CA LEU A 201 -31.81 67.75 33.94
C LEU A 201 -32.42 66.35 33.83
N GLY A 202 -33.73 66.24 33.63
CA GLY A 202 -34.40 64.97 33.34
C GLY A 202 -33.89 64.31 32.04
N ARG A 203 -33.52 65.11 31.02
CA ARG A 203 -32.88 64.59 29.81
C ARG A 203 -31.42 64.19 30.07
N GLN A 204 -30.66 65.02 30.77
CA GLN A 204 -29.25 64.76 31.09
C GLN A 204 -29.09 63.51 31.94
N MET A 205 -29.94 63.30 32.95
CA MET A 205 -29.96 62.11 33.79
C MET A 205 -29.99 60.82 32.96
N ARG A 206 -30.78 60.78 31.87
CA ARG A 206 -30.88 59.61 30.99
C ARG A 206 -29.64 59.38 30.12
N GLN A 207 -28.83 60.41 29.92
CA GLN A 207 -27.61 60.34 29.11
C GLN A 207 -26.36 60.07 29.96
N MET A 208 -26.46 60.17 31.29
CA MET A 208 -25.32 59.96 32.17
C MET A 208 -24.85 58.51 32.15
N GLU A 209 -23.54 58.34 31.95
CA GLU A 209 -22.87 57.04 31.89
C GLU A 209 -22.22 56.65 33.23
N SER A 210 -22.28 57.51 34.25
CA SER A 210 -21.62 57.32 35.54
C SER A 210 -22.60 57.46 36.71
N SER A 211 -22.55 56.49 37.62
CA SER A 211 -23.30 56.49 38.87
C SER A 211 -22.95 57.69 39.77
N ASP A 212 -21.69 58.09 39.82
CA ASP A 212 -21.26 59.26 40.59
C ASP A 212 -21.82 60.56 40.02
N ALA A 213 -21.86 60.68 38.69
CA ALA A 213 -22.47 61.83 38.02
C ALA A 213 -23.97 61.91 38.33
N LEU A 214 -24.67 60.77 38.32
CA LEU A 214 -26.09 60.69 38.67
C LEU A 214 -26.35 61.13 40.11
N VAL A 215 -25.55 60.64 41.06
CA VAL A 215 -25.68 61.01 42.48
C VAL A 215 -25.51 62.52 42.66
N ASN A 216 -24.54 63.13 41.97
CA ASN A 216 -24.34 64.57 42.00
C ASN A 216 -25.51 65.34 41.39
N LEU A 217 -26.00 64.92 40.22
CA LEU A 217 -27.14 65.55 39.55
C LEU A 217 -28.41 65.48 40.40
N ARG A 218 -28.64 64.36 41.10
CA ARG A 218 -29.76 64.20 42.04
C ARG A 218 -29.74 65.24 43.16
N HIS A 219 -28.63 65.30 43.92
CA HIS A 219 -28.60 66.10 45.16
C HIS A 219 -28.26 67.56 44.94
N ASN A 220 -27.44 67.87 43.93
CA ASN A 220 -26.93 69.23 43.74
C ASN A 220 -27.78 70.01 42.74
N GLU A 221 -28.24 69.37 41.66
CA GLU A 221 -28.91 70.09 40.57
C GLU A 221 -30.43 69.96 40.66
N ILE A 222 -30.98 68.73 40.64
CA ILE A 222 -32.44 68.52 40.66
C ILE A 222 -33.04 69.05 41.97
N ALA A 223 -32.52 68.63 43.13
CA ALA A 223 -33.06 69.08 44.41
C ALA A 223 -32.97 70.61 44.59
N GLN A 224 -31.90 71.25 44.09
CA GLN A 224 -31.77 72.70 44.12
C GLN A 224 -32.82 73.38 43.24
N GLN A 225 -33.05 72.90 42.01
CA GLN A 225 -34.04 73.49 41.11
C GLN A 225 -35.48 73.29 41.61
N VAL A 226 -35.79 72.11 42.18
CA VAL A 226 -37.09 71.89 42.85
C VAL A 226 -37.27 72.87 44.02
N GLY A 227 -36.24 73.05 44.85
CA GLY A 227 -36.26 74.01 45.95
C GLY A 227 -36.50 75.45 45.49
N LEU A 228 -35.81 75.90 44.44
CA LEU A 228 -35.97 77.23 43.86
C LEU A 228 -37.37 77.45 43.27
N ALA A 229 -37.91 76.44 42.58
CA ALA A 229 -39.26 76.49 42.01
C ALA A 229 -40.32 76.60 43.12
N ARG A 230 -40.24 75.75 44.15
CA ARG A 230 -41.16 75.78 45.30
C ARG A 230 -41.07 77.09 46.07
N GLN A 231 -39.87 77.58 46.34
CA GLN A 231 -39.67 78.85 47.03
C GLN A 231 -40.28 80.02 46.24
N SER A 232 -40.05 80.05 44.93
CA SER A 232 -40.61 81.10 44.05
C SER A 232 -42.13 81.05 44.02
N LEU A 233 -42.73 79.87 43.94
CA LEU A 233 -44.18 79.69 43.97
C LEU A 233 -44.81 80.06 45.31
N SER A 234 -44.20 79.67 46.44
CA SER A 234 -44.67 80.06 47.77
C SER A 234 -44.64 81.58 47.94
N ALA A 235 -43.57 82.24 47.51
CA ALA A 235 -43.45 83.70 47.59
C ALA A 235 -44.52 84.42 46.73
N ILE A 236 -44.93 83.84 45.60
CA ILE A 236 -46.06 84.35 44.80
C ILE A 236 -47.39 84.11 45.54
N ALA A 237 -47.61 82.93 46.12
CA ALA A 237 -48.84 82.62 46.85
C ALA A 237 -49.05 83.53 48.07
N ASP A 238 -47.96 83.88 48.77
CA ASP A 238 -47.98 84.72 49.96
C ASP A 238 -48.10 86.22 49.66
N ALA A 239 -47.91 86.64 48.40
CA ALA A 239 -47.98 88.04 48.03
C ALA A 239 -49.40 88.62 48.24
N PRO A 240 -49.53 89.85 48.79
CA PRO A 240 -50.83 90.47 49.06
C PRO A 240 -51.70 90.69 47.81
N SER A 241 -51.06 90.87 46.65
CA SER A 241 -51.71 91.10 45.35
C SER A 241 -52.18 89.83 44.63
N THR A 242 -51.94 88.64 45.21
CA THR A 242 -52.31 87.36 44.60
C THR A 242 -53.76 86.99 44.90
N GLU A 243 -54.57 86.88 43.85
CA GLU A 243 -56.00 86.54 43.92
C GLU A 243 -56.24 85.10 44.43
N VAL A 244 -57.42 84.82 44.99
CA VAL A 244 -57.79 83.50 45.53
C VAL A 244 -57.69 82.39 44.46
N GLU A 245 -58.11 82.67 43.23
CA GLU A 245 -58.02 81.72 42.11
C GLU A 245 -56.56 81.44 41.73
N GLN A 246 -55.69 82.46 41.75
CA GLN A 246 -54.26 82.30 41.49
C GLN A 246 -53.58 81.47 42.58
N ARG A 247 -53.93 81.68 43.85
CA ARG A 247 -53.42 80.85 44.97
C ARG A 247 -53.79 79.39 44.80
N ALA A 248 -55.00 79.09 44.34
CA ALA A 248 -55.43 77.72 44.06
C ALA A 248 -54.60 77.07 42.93
N LEU A 249 -54.34 77.81 41.84
CA LEU A 249 -53.48 77.35 40.75
C LEU A 249 -52.04 77.11 41.21
N ILE A 250 -51.49 78.00 42.03
CA ILE A 250 -50.13 77.87 42.59
C ILE A 250 -50.03 76.64 43.51
N ASN A 251 -51.04 76.41 44.36
CA ASN A 251 -51.07 75.23 45.22
C ASN A 251 -51.11 73.94 44.39
N ASN A 252 -51.96 73.89 43.36
CA ASN A 252 -52.01 72.77 42.43
C ASN A 252 -50.65 72.54 41.74
N LEU A 253 -50.03 73.61 41.21
CA LEU A 253 -48.71 73.51 40.59
C LEU A 253 -47.64 73.00 41.57
N SER A 254 -47.70 73.43 42.83
CA SER A 254 -46.80 72.96 43.88
C SER A 254 -46.96 71.46 44.14
N GLU A 255 -48.19 70.93 44.14
CA GLU A 255 -48.47 69.48 44.20
C GLU A 255 -47.91 68.73 42.99
N VAL A 256 -48.10 69.25 41.77
CA VAL A 256 -47.55 68.62 40.56
C VAL A 256 -46.01 68.63 40.57
N ILE A 257 -45.37 69.65 41.14
CA ILE A 257 -43.91 69.68 41.32
C ILE A 257 -43.45 68.63 42.34
N VAL A 258 -44.23 68.34 43.39
CA VAL A 258 -43.97 67.21 44.32
C VAL A 258 -44.05 65.89 43.58
N GLU A 259 -45.08 65.69 42.76
CA GLU A 259 -45.22 64.47 41.96
C GLU A 259 -44.06 64.32 40.96
N LEU A 260 -43.66 65.41 40.30
CA LEU A 260 -42.52 65.43 39.38
C LEU A 260 -41.20 65.14 40.10
N GLU A 261 -40.96 65.71 41.29
CA GLU A 261 -39.79 65.39 42.12
C GLU A 261 -39.78 63.91 42.52
N GLY A 262 -40.92 63.37 42.95
CA GLY A 262 -41.11 61.95 43.24
C GLY A 262 -40.67 61.08 42.07
N LEU A 263 -41.25 61.35 40.90
CA LEU A 263 -40.98 60.61 39.68
C LEU A 263 -39.53 60.75 39.21
N MET A 264 -38.91 61.91 39.38
CA MET A 264 -37.53 62.14 38.97
C MET A 264 -36.52 61.49 39.92
N ILE A 265 -36.68 61.65 41.23
CA ILE A 265 -35.61 61.35 42.21
C ILE A 265 -36.01 60.69 43.53
N SER A 266 -37.28 60.69 43.96
CA SER A 266 -37.64 60.24 45.33
C SER A 266 -38.45 58.94 45.41
N ASP A 267 -39.20 58.58 44.37
CA ASP A 267 -39.95 57.33 44.33
C ASP A 267 -39.02 56.13 44.18
N ASP A 268 -39.44 54.95 44.68
CA ASP A 268 -38.68 53.70 44.56
C ASP A 268 -38.36 53.33 43.09
N ASN A 269 -39.23 53.74 42.15
CA ASN A 269 -39.05 53.56 40.71
C ASN A 269 -38.86 54.91 40.00
N ALA A 270 -38.23 55.87 40.67
CA ALA A 270 -37.86 57.13 40.06
C ALA A 270 -36.93 56.92 38.86
N VAL A 271 -36.93 57.85 37.91
CA VAL A 271 -36.04 57.79 36.74
C VAL A 271 -34.57 57.72 37.17
N TYR A 272 -34.21 58.38 38.27
CA TYR A 272 -32.89 58.25 38.89
C TYR A 272 -32.57 56.81 39.30
N GLU A 273 -33.42 56.16 40.10
CA GLU A 273 -33.16 54.82 40.64
C GLU A 273 -33.08 53.79 39.50
N LEU A 274 -33.99 53.88 38.54
CA LEU A 274 -33.96 53.03 37.35
C LEU A 274 -32.69 53.24 36.52
N ARG A 275 -32.26 54.49 36.33
CA ARG A 275 -31.02 54.77 35.58
C ARG A 275 -29.78 54.30 36.34
N PHE A 276 -29.76 54.44 37.67
CA PHE A 276 -28.68 53.95 38.52
C PHE A 276 -28.56 52.42 38.42
N GLN A 277 -29.69 51.70 38.56
CA GLN A 277 -29.77 50.26 38.36
C GLN A 277 -29.32 49.87 36.94
N GLN A 278 -29.72 50.62 35.91
CA GLN A 278 -29.31 50.37 34.53
C GLN A 278 -27.78 50.40 34.34
N LEU A 279 -27.09 51.37 34.96
CA LEU A 279 -25.62 51.46 34.88
C LEU A 279 -24.94 50.28 35.59
N ALA A 280 -25.44 49.90 36.77
CA ALA A 280 -24.93 48.73 37.48
C ALA A 280 -25.16 47.43 36.69
N LEU A 281 -26.32 47.32 36.04
CA LEU A 281 -26.67 46.16 35.23
C LEU A 281 -25.80 46.06 33.97
N HIS A 282 -25.46 47.20 33.36
CA HIS A 282 -24.53 47.24 32.23
C HIS A 282 -23.16 46.63 32.60
N GLU A 283 -22.65 46.93 33.79
CA GLU A 283 -21.41 46.33 34.30
C GLU A 283 -21.56 44.81 34.50
N GLN A 284 -22.70 44.36 35.03
CA GLN A 284 -22.99 42.93 35.19
C GLN A 284 -23.08 42.19 33.85
N VAL A 285 -23.67 42.78 32.82
CA VAL A 285 -23.67 42.20 31.45
C VAL A 285 -22.24 42.00 30.95
N GLN A 286 -21.37 43.01 31.10
CA GLN A 286 -19.98 42.90 30.68
C GLN A 286 -19.22 41.82 31.46
N ALA A 287 -19.45 41.72 32.78
CA ALA A 287 -18.89 40.67 33.61
C ALA A 287 -19.37 39.27 33.17
N ALA A 288 -20.67 39.10 32.91
CA ALA A 288 -21.24 37.85 32.43
C ALA A 288 -20.66 37.44 31.07
N LEU A 289 -20.54 38.38 30.13
CA LEU A 289 -19.92 38.13 28.82
C LEU A 289 -18.44 37.72 28.95
N THR A 290 -17.71 38.36 29.88
CA THR A 290 -16.30 38.02 30.16
C THR A 290 -16.19 36.60 30.71
N ASN A 291 -17.05 36.23 31.67
CA ASN A 291 -17.07 34.88 32.25
C ASN A 291 -17.41 33.82 31.21
N VAL A 292 -18.42 34.07 30.38
CA VAL A 292 -18.80 33.19 29.26
C VAL A 292 -17.64 33.02 28.26
N ALA A 293 -17.00 34.12 27.86
CA ALA A 293 -15.88 34.08 26.93
C ALA A 293 -14.66 33.33 27.51
N GLN A 294 -14.40 33.51 28.80
CA GLN A 294 -13.35 32.80 29.52
C GLN A 294 -13.67 31.29 29.59
N ALA A 295 -14.88 30.91 29.99
CA ALA A 295 -15.30 29.51 30.06
C ALA A 295 -15.22 28.82 28.69
N MET A 296 -15.69 29.49 27.63
CA MET A 296 -15.55 29.02 26.24
C MET A 296 -14.08 28.82 25.84
N THR A 297 -13.19 29.73 26.21
CA THR A 297 -11.77 29.64 25.88
C THR A 297 -11.10 28.48 26.62
N GLN A 298 -11.39 28.33 27.92
CA GLN A 298 -10.86 27.25 28.75
C GLN A 298 -11.39 25.88 28.29
N MET A 299 -12.68 25.79 27.97
CA MET A 299 -13.29 24.58 27.41
C MET A 299 -12.64 24.18 26.08
N ARG A 300 -12.32 25.15 25.21
CA ARG A 300 -11.61 24.90 23.94
C ARG A 300 -10.18 24.39 24.19
N SER A 301 -9.50 24.93 25.20
CA SER A 301 -8.17 24.47 25.61
C SER A 301 -8.22 23.03 26.10
N ALA A 302 -9.09 22.73 27.07
CA ALA A 302 -9.25 21.39 27.62
C ALA A 302 -9.62 20.36 26.54
N LEU A 303 -10.49 20.73 25.59
CA LEU A 303 -10.80 19.88 24.43
C LEU A 303 -9.57 19.64 23.55
N SER A 304 -8.77 20.69 23.29
CA SER A 304 -7.53 20.57 22.53
C SER A 304 -6.50 19.67 23.23
N ASP A 305 -6.45 19.68 24.56
CA ASP A 305 -5.55 18.84 25.35
C ASP A 305 -5.98 17.36 25.27
N VAL A 306 -7.29 17.09 25.35
CA VAL A 306 -7.85 15.76 25.10
C VAL A 306 -7.54 15.28 23.67
N GLU A 307 -7.70 16.15 22.66
CA GLU A 307 -7.34 15.81 21.28
C GLU A 307 -5.85 15.52 21.13
N ALA A 308 -4.97 16.36 21.70
CA ALA A 308 -3.52 16.18 21.65
C ALA A 308 -3.11 14.84 22.28
N TYR A 309 -3.70 14.48 23.42
CA TYR A 309 -3.48 13.18 24.06
C TYR A 309 -3.89 12.01 23.15
N THR A 310 -5.06 12.09 22.50
CA THR A 310 -5.52 11.02 21.59
C THR A 310 -4.63 10.88 20.35
N VAL A 311 -4.13 12.00 19.81
CA VAL A 311 -3.19 12.00 18.68
C VAL A 311 -1.84 11.43 19.08
N GLU A 312 -1.32 11.80 20.26
CA GLU A 312 -0.06 11.25 20.79
C GLU A 312 -0.16 9.73 21.02
N GLN A 313 -1.27 9.25 21.59
CA GLN A 313 -1.54 7.82 21.75
C GLN A 313 -1.59 7.09 20.39
N ALA A 314 -2.24 7.69 19.38
CA ALA A 314 -2.30 7.13 18.04
C ALA A 314 -0.92 7.07 17.37
N ASP A 315 -0.09 8.10 17.53
CA ASP A 315 1.28 8.15 16.98
C ASP A 315 2.20 7.14 17.68
N ASN A 316 2.08 7.01 19.01
CA ASN A 316 2.78 5.97 19.79
C ASN A 316 2.38 4.56 19.36
N ALA A 317 1.10 4.31 19.10
CA ALA A 317 0.62 3.04 18.57
C ALA A 317 1.15 2.76 17.15
N ALA A 318 1.17 3.79 16.28
CA ALA A 318 1.68 3.67 14.92
C ALA A 318 3.19 3.40 14.87
N THR A 319 3.99 4.15 15.64
CA THR A 319 5.45 3.95 15.74
C THR A 319 5.81 2.60 16.34
N GLN A 320 5.06 2.12 17.35
CA GLN A 320 5.20 0.75 17.84
C GLN A 320 4.89 -0.27 16.74
N ALA A 321 3.83 -0.09 15.96
CA ALA A 321 3.50 -0.97 14.84
C ALA A 321 4.62 -0.99 13.76
N GLU A 322 5.18 0.17 13.41
CA GLU A 322 6.27 0.30 12.44
C GLU A 322 7.56 -0.38 12.91
N SER A 323 7.99 -0.13 14.15
CA SER A 323 9.21 -0.73 14.71
C SER A 323 9.13 -2.26 14.72
N LEU A 324 7.95 -2.79 15.06
CA LEU A 324 7.69 -4.23 15.11
C LEU A 324 7.58 -4.84 13.70
N ALA A 325 7.05 -4.09 12.71
CA ALA A 325 7.04 -4.49 11.31
C ALA A 325 8.47 -4.52 10.72
N ASN A 326 9.29 -3.52 11.05
CA ASN A 326 10.70 -3.45 10.65
C ASN A 326 11.52 -4.58 11.28
N ALA A 327 11.29 -4.89 12.56
CA ALA A 327 11.90 -6.04 13.23
C ALA A 327 11.53 -7.36 12.51
N GLY A 328 10.25 -7.56 12.20
CA GLY A 328 9.79 -8.73 11.44
C GLY A 328 10.41 -8.83 10.04
N ARG A 329 10.55 -7.71 9.33
CA ARG A 329 11.18 -7.64 8.01
C ARG A 329 12.68 -7.97 8.07
N SER A 330 13.40 -7.48 9.08
CA SER A 330 14.82 -7.79 9.27
C SER A 330 15.04 -9.28 9.56
N LEU A 331 14.19 -9.89 10.37
CA LEU A 331 14.23 -11.32 10.67
C LEU A 331 13.96 -12.15 9.41
N LEU A 332 13.01 -11.72 8.56
CA LEU A 332 12.74 -12.36 7.27
C LEU A 332 13.96 -12.32 6.34
N ILE A 333 14.60 -11.16 6.21
CA ILE A 333 15.81 -11.01 5.39
C ILE A 333 16.93 -11.90 5.92
N MET A 334 17.11 -11.97 7.24
CA MET A 334 18.12 -12.83 7.85
C MET A 334 17.85 -14.32 7.57
N VAL A 335 16.60 -14.78 7.75
CA VAL A 335 16.21 -16.18 7.48
C VAL A 335 16.36 -16.53 6.01
N THR A 336 15.96 -15.65 5.08
CA THR A 336 16.13 -15.91 3.65
C THR A 336 17.60 -15.96 3.24
N LEU A 337 18.45 -15.08 3.78
CA LEU A 337 19.90 -15.14 3.56
C LEU A 337 20.51 -16.44 4.07
N ILE A 338 20.10 -16.92 5.25
CA ILE A 338 20.55 -18.22 5.80
C ILE A 338 20.13 -19.37 4.87
N VAL A 339 18.88 -19.38 4.40
CA VAL A 339 18.41 -20.43 3.48
C VAL A 339 19.18 -20.40 2.16
N ILE A 340 19.42 -19.23 1.58
CA ILE A 340 20.22 -19.07 0.36
C ILE A 340 21.65 -19.59 0.58
N ALA A 341 22.28 -19.23 1.70
CA ALA A 341 23.62 -19.69 2.04
C ALA A 341 23.67 -21.22 2.20
N LEU A 342 22.68 -21.82 2.88
CA LEU A 342 22.60 -23.27 3.03
C LEU A 342 22.41 -23.98 1.69
N LEU A 343 21.56 -23.46 0.81
CA LEU A 343 21.36 -23.99 -0.55
C LEU A 343 22.63 -23.87 -1.40
N ALA A 344 23.34 -22.75 -1.31
CA ALA A 344 24.61 -22.55 -2.01
C ALA A 344 25.69 -23.52 -1.50
N ILE A 345 25.82 -23.71 -0.19
CA ILE A 345 26.74 -24.68 0.42
C ILE A 345 26.39 -26.10 -0.01
N PHE A 346 25.09 -26.45 0.03
CA PHE A 346 24.63 -27.78 -0.35
C PHE A 346 24.86 -28.06 -1.83
N GLY A 347 24.50 -27.10 -2.70
CA GLY A 347 24.72 -27.15 -4.14
C GLY A 347 26.21 -27.23 -4.51
N TRP A 348 27.06 -26.46 -3.82
CA TRP A 348 28.50 -26.54 -4.02
C TRP A 348 29.02 -27.93 -3.59
N ARG A 349 28.62 -28.40 -2.41
CA ARG A 349 29.05 -29.72 -1.90
C ARG A 349 28.62 -30.87 -2.80
N THR A 350 27.40 -30.87 -3.33
CA THR A 350 26.94 -31.89 -4.28
C THR A 350 27.69 -31.80 -5.60
N MET A 351 27.93 -30.59 -6.11
CA MET A 351 28.71 -30.38 -7.33
C MET A 351 30.14 -30.94 -7.22
N VAL A 352 30.89 -30.66 -6.14
CA VAL A 352 32.24 -31.26 -5.94
C VAL A 352 32.14 -32.78 -5.89
N ARG A 353 31.22 -33.30 -5.06
CA ARG A 353 31.21 -34.72 -4.71
C ARG A 353 30.73 -35.61 -5.83
N VAL A 354 29.92 -35.11 -6.75
CA VAL A 354 29.33 -35.88 -7.85
C VAL A 354 30.02 -35.59 -9.18
N LEU A 355 30.15 -34.32 -9.59
CA LEU A 355 30.68 -33.99 -10.91
C LEU A 355 32.19 -34.23 -11.02
N GLY A 356 32.97 -33.93 -9.98
CA GLY A 356 34.42 -34.10 -10.01
C GLY A 356 34.87 -35.54 -10.36
N PRO A 357 34.38 -36.56 -9.63
CA PRO A 357 34.67 -37.96 -9.94
C PRO A 357 34.15 -38.43 -11.29
N LEU A 358 32.98 -37.95 -11.74
CA LEU A 358 32.46 -38.28 -13.06
C LEU A 358 33.34 -37.73 -14.19
N VAL A 359 33.86 -36.51 -14.04
CA VAL A 359 34.81 -35.93 -15.01
C VAL A 359 36.13 -36.70 -15.01
N ALA A 360 36.65 -37.07 -13.83
CA ALA A 360 37.85 -37.90 -13.72
C ALA A 360 37.67 -39.27 -14.39
N MET A 361 36.53 -39.93 -14.15
CA MET A 361 36.17 -41.19 -14.78
C MET A 361 36.10 -41.07 -16.30
N ARG A 362 35.42 -40.01 -16.81
CA ARG A 362 35.33 -39.72 -18.24
C ARG A 362 36.71 -39.58 -18.87
N HIS A 363 37.61 -38.77 -18.29
CA HIS A 363 38.95 -38.59 -18.83
C HIS A 363 39.78 -39.88 -18.83
N GLN A 364 39.67 -40.70 -17.79
CA GLN A 364 40.34 -42.00 -17.77
C GLN A 364 39.78 -42.94 -18.86
N MET A 365 38.46 -43.00 -19.04
CA MET A 365 37.84 -43.80 -20.13
C MET A 365 38.24 -43.31 -21.53
N GLU A 366 38.30 -41.99 -21.75
CA GLU A 366 38.80 -41.39 -23.01
C GLU A 366 40.26 -41.80 -23.29
N SER A 367 41.10 -41.88 -22.26
CA SER A 367 42.49 -42.32 -22.40
C SER A 367 42.63 -43.82 -22.70
N ILE A 368 41.76 -44.67 -22.14
CA ILE A 368 41.79 -46.13 -22.34
C ILE A 368 41.30 -46.50 -23.75
N SER A 369 40.25 -45.82 -24.23
CA SER A 369 39.65 -46.09 -25.54
C SER A 369 40.49 -45.63 -26.73
N GLY A 370 41.55 -44.85 -26.51
CA GLY A 370 42.33 -44.25 -27.58
C GLY A 370 41.65 -43.06 -28.27
N ALA A 371 40.45 -42.66 -27.82
CA ALA A 371 39.71 -41.50 -28.33
C ALA A 371 40.47 -40.17 -28.16
N ALA A 372 41.50 -40.15 -27.30
CA ALA A 372 42.44 -39.05 -27.14
C ALA A 372 43.56 -38.99 -28.20
N GLY A 373 43.53 -39.83 -29.24
CA GLY A 373 44.52 -39.87 -30.33
C GLY A 373 45.69 -40.84 -30.11
N GLU A 374 45.55 -41.77 -29.15
CA GLU A 374 46.53 -42.82 -28.84
C GLU A 374 45.96 -44.21 -29.20
N ASN A 375 46.83 -45.23 -29.31
CA ASN A 375 46.36 -46.61 -29.45
C ASN A 375 45.59 -47.02 -28.18
N ALA A 376 44.49 -47.75 -28.35
CA ALA A 376 43.72 -48.28 -27.22
C ALA A 376 44.63 -49.17 -26.33
N ASP A 377 44.88 -48.73 -25.11
CA ASP A 377 45.72 -49.44 -24.15
C ASP A 377 44.82 -50.24 -23.20
N LEU A 378 44.65 -51.52 -23.54
CA LEU A 378 43.78 -52.39 -22.78
C LEU A 378 44.31 -52.80 -21.40
N SER A 379 45.55 -52.44 -21.06
CA SER A 379 46.17 -52.77 -19.77
C SER A 379 45.79 -51.81 -18.64
N LYS A 380 45.25 -50.63 -18.98
CA LYS A 380 44.84 -49.62 -18.00
C LYS A 380 43.49 -49.98 -17.35
N ARG A 381 43.29 -49.54 -16.11
CA ARG A 381 42.06 -49.72 -15.33
C ARG A 381 41.66 -48.39 -14.67
N LEU A 382 40.39 -48.23 -14.37
CA LEU A 382 39.87 -47.06 -13.64
C LEU A 382 40.22 -47.19 -12.15
N GLU A 383 41.05 -46.29 -11.63
CA GLU A 383 41.49 -46.27 -10.22
C GLU A 383 40.57 -45.39 -9.35
N LEU A 384 39.27 -45.66 -9.37
CA LEU A 384 38.29 -44.91 -8.58
C LEU A 384 37.96 -45.65 -7.27
N LYS A 385 38.60 -45.24 -6.16
CA LYS A 385 38.33 -45.78 -4.82
C LYS A 385 37.07 -45.13 -4.20
N ARG A 386 35.88 -45.51 -4.68
CA ARG A 386 34.58 -45.09 -4.14
C ARG A 386 33.65 -46.29 -3.97
N ASN A 387 32.74 -46.19 -3.00
CA ASN A 387 31.73 -47.22 -2.70
C ASN A 387 30.31 -46.83 -3.16
N ASP A 388 30.19 -45.78 -3.97
CA ASP A 388 28.91 -45.27 -4.51
C ASP A 388 28.70 -45.72 -5.96
N GLU A 389 27.64 -45.24 -6.59
CA GLU A 389 27.26 -45.60 -7.97
C GLU A 389 28.39 -45.32 -8.98
N VAL A 390 29.20 -44.28 -8.75
CA VAL A 390 30.37 -43.95 -9.59
C VAL A 390 31.46 -45.01 -9.43
N GLY A 391 31.74 -45.44 -8.20
CA GLY A 391 32.69 -46.53 -7.92
C GLY A 391 32.24 -47.87 -8.51
N GLN A 392 30.95 -48.22 -8.36
CA GLN A 392 30.38 -49.43 -8.95
C GLN A 392 30.45 -49.41 -10.48
N THR A 393 30.19 -48.26 -11.11
CA THR A 393 30.34 -48.09 -12.56
C THR A 393 31.79 -48.30 -13.02
N ALA A 394 32.76 -47.75 -12.28
CA ALA A 394 34.17 -47.95 -12.58
C ALA A 394 34.60 -49.43 -12.48
N GLN A 395 34.08 -50.15 -11.48
CA GLN A 395 34.33 -51.58 -11.32
C GLN A 395 33.72 -52.40 -12.45
N ALA A 396 32.48 -52.11 -12.86
CA ALA A 396 31.83 -52.78 -13.98
C ALA A 396 32.62 -52.58 -15.30
N PHE A 397 33.14 -51.37 -15.52
CA PHE A 397 34.01 -51.08 -16.65
C PHE A 397 35.32 -51.89 -16.60
N ASN A 398 35.97 -52.01 -15.44
CA ASN A 398 37.19 -52.81 -15.29
C ASN A 398 36.94 -54.30 -15.60
N ASN A 399 35.83 -54.87 -15.15
CA ASN A 399 35.45 -56.26 -15.46
C ASN A 399 35.22 -56.48 -16.98
N MET A 400 34.60 -55.49 -17.64
CA MET A 400 34.45 -55.51 -19.10
C MET A 400 35.82 -55.48 -19.79
N MET A 401 36.76 -54.72 -19.23
CA MET A 401 38.13 -54.62 -19.73
C MET A 401 38.90 -55.94 -19.63
N ASP A 402 38.79 -56.63 -18.50
CA ASP A 402 39.38 -57.96 -18.29
C ASP A 402 38.87 -58.97 -19.34
N THR A 403 37.58 -58.87 -19.68
CA THR A 403 36.95 -59.71 -20.72
C THR A 403 37.52 -59.39 -22.11
N PHE A 404 37.70 -58.11 -22.44
CA PHE A 404 38.31 -57.71 -23.72
C PHE A 404 39.77 -58.17 -23.82
N GLU A 405 40.55 -58.01 -22.77
CA GLU A 405 41.95 -58.47 -22.72
C GLU A 405 42.04 -59.98 -22.96
N GLY A 406 41.18 -60.77 -22.31
CA GLY A 406 41.11 -62.22 -22.53
C GLY A 406 40.73 -62.60 -23.96
N MET A 407 39.76 -61.90 -24.57
CA MET A 407 39.40 -62.14 -25.97
C MET A 407 40.55 -61.84 -26.94
N VAL A 408 41.28 -60.73 -26.74
CA VAL A 408 42.43 -60.38 -27.57
C VAL A 408 43.57 -61.40 -27.41
N ALA A 409 43.82 -61.88 -26.20
CA ALA A 409 44.79 -62.95 -25.94
C ALA A 409 44.43 -64.24 -26.69
N GLN A 410 43.15 -64.65 -26.66
CA GLN A 410 42.66 -65.84 -27.37
C GLN A 410 42.77 -65.70 -28.89
N ILE A 411 42.49 -64.50 -29.43
CA ILE A 411 42.64 -64.21 -30.86
C ILE A 411 44.12 -64.33 -31.26
N ARG A 412 45.04 -63.80 -30.46
CA ARG A 412 46.48 -63.91 -30.71
C ARG A 412 46.93 -65.37 -30.71
N GLU A 413 46.54 -66.16 -29.72
CA GLU A 413 46.86 -67.59 -29.66
C GLU A 413 46.32 -68.35 -30.89
N SER A 414 45.08 -68.06 -31.28
CA SER A 414 44.45 -68.65 -32.46
C SER A 414 45.21 -68.28 -33.74
N ALA A 415 45.65 -67.03 -33.88
CA ALA A 415 46.44 -66.57 -35.02
C ALA A 415 47.82 -67.24 -35.07
N GLU A 416 48.49 -67.42 -33.93
CA GLU A 416 49.76 -68.15 -33.82
C GLU A 416 49.59 -69.63 -34.24
N SER A 417 48.49 -70.28 -33.81
CA SER A 417 48.15 -71.65 -34.19
C SER A 417 47.83 -71.80 -35.70
N ILE A 418 47.08 -70.86 -36.28
CA ILE A 418 46.82 -70.81 -37.73
C ILE A 418 48.13 -70.62 -38.50
N ALA A 419 49.02 -69.73 -38.05
CA ALA A 419 50.30 -69.50 -38.69
C ALA A 419 51.21 -70.74 -38.64
N ALA A 420 51.22 -71.47 -37.52
CA ALA A 420 51.94 -72.74 -37.41
C ALA A 420 51.36 -73.81 -38.35
N SER A 421 50.03 -73.97 -38.37
CA SER A 421 49.33 -74.91 -39.25
C SER A 421 49.58 -74.60 -40.73
N SER A 422 49.57 -73.32 -41.11
CA SER A 422 49.85 -72.88 -42.48
C SER A 422 51.28 -73.21 -42.91
N ARG A 423 52.27 -73.07 -42.02
CA ARG A 423 53.65 -73.51 -42.29
C ARG A 423 53.76 -75.02 -42.51
N GLN A 424 53.02 -75.80 -41.74
CA GLN A 424 52.98 -77.26 -41.89
C GLN A 424 52.31 -77.69 -43.20
N ILE A 425 51.23 -77.02 -43.60
CA ILE A 425 50.59 -77.24 -44.91
C ILE A 425 51.58 -76.93 -46.04
N ALA A 426 52.29 -75.80 -45.99
CA ALA A 426 53.27 -75.44 -47.02
C ALA A 426 54.37 -76.50 -47.15
N ALA A 427 54.92 -76.99 -46.03
CA ALA A 427 55.91 -78.08 -46.04
C ALA A 427 55.34 -79.40 -46.57
N GLY A 428 54.08 -79.73 -46.25
CA GLY A 428 53.39 -80.90 -46.80
C GLY A 428 53.18 -80.82 -48.31
N ASN A 429 52.84 -79.63 -48.81
CA ASN A 429 52.61 -79.40 -50.24
C ASN A 429 53.92 -79.53 -51.06
N GLU A 430 55.05 -79.06 -50.49
CA GLU A 430 56.39 -79.25 -51.07
C GLU A 430 56.74 -80.74 -51.19
N ASN A 431 56.52 -81.53 -50.12
CA ASN A 431 56.76 -82.98 -50.16
C ASN A 431 55.88 -83.69 -51.20
N LEU A 432 54.60 -83.31 -51.29
CA LEU A 432 53.69 -83.85 -52.29
C LEU A 432 54.14 -83.51 -53.71
N SER A 433 54.59 -82.27 -53.94
CA SER A 433 55.16 -81.85 -55.22
C SER A 433 56.34 -82.74 -55.62
N GLN A 434 57.31 -82.94 -54.71
CA GLN A 434 58.47 -83.80 -54.95
C GLN A 434 58.08 -85.25 -55.27
N ARG A 435 57.10 -85.82 -54.55
CA ARG A 435 56.60 -87.17 -54.84
C ARG A 435 55.90 -87.25 -56.19
N THR A 436 55.19 -86.19 -56.58
CA THR A 436 54.52 -86.10 -57.89
C THR A 436 55.54 -86.05 -59.02
N ASP A 437 56.61 -85.28 -58.87
CA ASP A 437 57.73 -85.24 -59.83
C ASP A 437 58.41 -86.59 -59.97
N GLN A 438 58.66 -87.28 -58.85
CA GLN A 438 59.28 -88.61 -58.87
C GLN A 438 58.36 -89.66 -59.52
N GLN A 439 57.05 -89.57 -59.28
CA GLN A 439 56.06 -90.44 -59.92
C GLN A 439 55.97 -90.17 -61.43
N ALA A 440 56.07 -88.91 -61.87
CA ALA A 440 56.15 -88.56 -63.28
C ALA A 440 57.41 -89.13 -63.95
N ALA A 441 58.56 -89.09 -63.27
CA ALA A 441 59.80 -89.68 -63.77
C ALA A 441 59.69 -91.20 -63.94
N SER A 442 59.15 -91.92 -62.95
CA SER A 442 58.92 -93.38 -63.07
C SER A 442 57.94 -93.73 -64.19
N LEU A 443 56.94 -92.88 -64.45
CA LEU A 443 56.01 -93.08 -65.56
C LEU A 443 56.70 -92.87 -66.92
N ALA A 444 57.59 -91.88 -67.02
CA ALA A 444 58.41 -91.66 -68.22
C ALA A 444 59.33 -92.85 -68.52
N GLU A 445 59.97 -93.43 -67.49
CA GLU A 445 60.79 -94.64 -67.62
C GLU A 445 59.97 -95.86 -68.05
N THR A 446 58.74 -95.99 -67.53
CA THR A 446 57.78 -97.03 -67.95
C THR A 446 57.39 -96.87 -69.42
N ALA A 447 57.14 -95.64 -69.88
CA ALA A 447 56.82 -95.37 -71.29
C ALA A 447 57.99 -95.71 -72.22
N SER A 448 59.22 -95.36 -71.85
CA SER A 448 60.43 -95.73 -72.63
C SER A 448 60.63 -97.24 -72.70
N SER A 449 60.39 -97.96 -71.60
CA SER A 449 60.44 -99.43 -71.57
C SER A 449 59.40 -100.04 -72.53
N LEU A 450 58.21 -99.44 -72.64
CA LEU A 450 57.18 -99.87 -73.59
C LEU A 450 57.58 -99.64 -75.05
N GLU A 451 58.29 -98.56 -75.38
CA GLU A 451 58.84 -98.35 -76.73
C GLU A 451 59.84 -99.45 -77.10
N GLN A 452 60.73 -99.82 -76.18
CA GLN A 452 61.73 -100.87 -76.39
C GLN A 452 61.10 -102.26 -76.52
N ILE A 453 60.06 -102.56 -75.73
CA ILE A 453 59.26 -103.79 -75.88
C ILE A 453 58.60 -103.83 -77.25
N THR A 454 57.96 -102.72 -77.67
CA THR A 454 57.29 -102.62 -78.96
C THR A 454 58.26 -102.85 -80.12
N ALA A 455 59.46 -102.29 -80.06
CA ALA A 455 60.52 -102.52 -81.05
C ALA A 455 60.94 -104.00 -81.11
N THR A 456 61.10 -104.65 -79.95
CA THR A 456 61.48 -106.07 -79.87
C THR A 456 60.39 -106.99 -80.43
N VAL A 457 59.12 -106.68 -80.17
CA VAL A 457 57.97 -107.40 -80.74
C VAL A 457 57.93 -107.26 -82.26
N LYS A 458 58.15 -106.05 -82.79
CA LYS A 458 58.24 -105.81 -84.23
C LYS A 458 59.36 -106.63 -84.89
N GLN A 459 60.54 -106.66 -84.27
CA GLN A 459 61.67 -107.45 -84.73
C GLN A 459 61.38 -108.96 -84.69
N THR A 460 60.66 -109.44 -83.67
CA THR A 460 60.24 -110.84 -83.55
C THR A 460 59.25 -111.24 -84.66
N ALA A 461 58.33 -110.33 -85.03
CA ALA A 461 57.42 -110.55 -86.15
C ALA A 461 58.15 -110.66 -87.49
N GLU A 462 59.16 -109.82 -87.73
CA GLU A 462 60.03 -109.91 -88.92
C GLU A 462 60.79 -111.24 -89.01
N TYR A 463 61.34 -111.73 -87.88
CA TYR A 463 62.00 -113.04 -87.87
C TYR A 463 61.03 -114.19 -88.17
N ALA A 464 59.77 -114.10 -87.70
CA ALA A 464 58.76 -115.11 -87.99
C ALA A 464 58.40 -115.15 -89.50
N ASP A 465 58.30 -114.00 -90.15
CA ASP A 465 58.05 -113.93 -91.61
C ASP A 465 59.24 -114.47 -92.42
N GLN A 466 60.47 -114.15 -92.04
CA GLN A 466 61.68 -114.72 -92.68
C GLN A 466 61.74 -116.26 -92.56
N ALA A 467 61.37 -116.80 -91.39
CA ALA A 467 61.35 -118.25 -91.17
C ALA A 467 60.27 -118.95 -92.01
N LYS A 468 59.12 -118.30 -92.22
CA LYS A 468 58.05 -118.78 -93.10
C LYS A 468 58.50 -118.87 -94.56
N ASP A 469 59.20 -117.86 -95.07
CA ASP A 469 59.74 -117.84 -96.43
C ASP A 469 60.83 -118.92 -96.66
N ALA A 470 61.69 -119.13 -95.66
CA ALA A 470 62.69 -120.19 -95.70
C ALA A 470 62.05 -121.58 -95.75
N SER A 471 60.99 -121.80 -94.96
CA SER A 471 60.24 -123.06 -94.94
C SER A 471 59.55 -123.35 -96.28
N GLY A 472 58.99 -122.32 -96.94
CA GLY A 472 58.40 -122.45 -98.28
C GLY A 472 59.41 -122.89 -99.36
N ASN A 473 60.63 -122.37 -99.31
CA ASN A 473 61.72 -122.75 -100.23
C ASN A 473 62.16 -124.22 -100.05
N VAL A 474 62.16 -124.73 -98.80
CA VAL A 474 62.50 -126.13 -98.50
C VAL A 474 61.45 -127.09 -99.06
N ASP A 475 60.16 -126.78 -98.92
CA ASP A 475 59.06 -127.62 -99.43
C ASP A 475 59.11 -127.74 -100.97
N GLN A 476 59.46 -126.65 -101.65
CA GLN A 476 59.59 -126.63 -103.11
C GLN A 476 60.73 -127.54 -103.60
N ARG A 477 61.87 -127.56 -102.89
CA ARG A 477 63.01 -128.45 -103.20
C ARG A 477 62.69 -129.92 -102.93
N ALA A 478 61.94 -130.22 -101.87
CA ALA A 478 61.51 -131.58 -101.54
C ALA A 478 60.60 -132.18 -102.64
N ARG A 479 59.68 -131.39 -103.20
CA ARG A 479 58.82 -131.82 -104.33
C ARG A 479 59.62 -132.16 -105.59
N ALA A 480 60.62 -131.33 -105.93
CA ALA A 480 61.49 -131.58 -107.08
C ALA A 480 62.31 -132.88 -106.92
N ALA A 481 62.76 -133.21 -105.70
CA ALA A 481 63.47 -134.45 -105.41
C ALA A 481 62.57 -135.71 -105.54
N GLY A 482 61.30 -135.62 -105.14
CA GLY A 482 60.32 -136.71 -105.30
C GLY A 482 60.05 -137.08 -106.76
N ASP A 483 60.04 -136.08 -107.64
CA ASP A 483 59.80 -136.24 -109.08
C ASP A 483 60.97 -136.92 -109.81
N VAL A 484 62.20 -136.70 -109.31
CA VAL A 484 63.42 -137.40 -109.75
C VAL A 484 63.40 -138.86 -109.27
N SER A 485 63.05 -139.10 -108.00
CA SER A 485 62.96 -140.45 -107.44
C SER A 485 61.95 -141.34 -108.19
N THR A 486 60.82 -140.76 -108.62
CA THR A 486 59.78 -141.47 -109.38
C THR A 486 60.30 -141.91 -110.76
N ARG A 487 61.03 -141.02 -111.46
CA ARG A 487 61.65 -141.33 -112.76
C ARG A 487 62.76 -142.40 -112.66
N THR A 488 63.54 -142.41 -111.58
CA THR A 488 64.57 -143.44 -111.35
C THR A 488 63.97 -144.82 -111.11
N THR A 489 62.83 -144.89 -110.42
CA THR A 489 62.17 -146.17 -110.11
C THR A 489 61.57 -146.81 -111.38
N ALA A 490 61.01 -146.00 -112.28
CA ALA A 490 60.54 -146.47 -113.58
C ALA A 490 61.68 -147.05 -114.44
N ALA A 491 62.82 -146.34 -114.53
CA ALA A 491 64.00 -146.82 -115.27
C ALA A 491 64.61 -148.12 -114.70
N MET A 492 64.53 -148.32 -113.39
CA MET A 492 64.95 -149.57 -112.74
C MET A 492 64.00 -150.75 -113.05
N GLY A 493 62.72 -150.48 -113.32
CA GLY A 493 61.75 -151.47 -113.81
C GLY A 493 62.12 -151.99 -115.19
N ASP A 494 62.43 -151.08 -116.11
CA ASP A 494 62.82 -151.41 -117.49
C ASP A 494 64.12 -152.25 -117.56
N ILE A 495 65.08 -151.99 -116.66
CA ILE A 495 66.33 -152.76 -116.57
C ILE A 495 66.08 -154.20 -116.07
N ARG A 496 65.12 -154.38 -115.16
CA ARG A 496 64.81 -155.70 -114.61
C ARG A 496 64.16 -156.59 -115.65
N GLU A 497 63.26 -156.04 -116.47
CA GLU A 497 62.65 -156.78 -117.58
C GLU A 497 63.67 -157.15 -118.67
N ALA A 498 64.64 -156.27 -118.93
CA ALA A 498 65.73 -156.57 -119.88
C ALA A 498 66.63 -157.73 -119.43
N SER A 499 66.67 -158.08 -118.14
CA SER A 499 67.56 -159.12 -117.61
C SER A 499 66.96 -160.53 -117.59
N GLU A 500 65.63 -160.71 -117.64
CA GLU A 500 64.99 -162.04 -117.53
C GLU A 500 64.96 -162.86 -118.84
N LYS A 501 65.48 -162.35 -119.97
CA LYS A 501 65.24 -162.94 -121.30
C LYS A 501 66.44 -163.52 -122.09
N SER A 502 67.59 -163.85 -121.48
CA SER A 502 68.76 -164.35 -122.26
C SER A 502 69.56 -165.54 -121.67
N PRO A 503 69.88 -166.60 -122.48
CA PRO A 503 70.77 -167.75 -122.16
C PRO A 503 72.24 -167.56 -122.67
N PRO A 504 73.17 -168.54 -122.49
CA PRO A 504 74.61 -168.27 -122.32
C PRO A 504 75.44 -168.30 -123.62
N LEU A 505 76.46 -167.44 -123.78
CA LEU A 505 77.54 -167.61 -124.77
C LEU A 505 78.79 -166.72 -124.52
N LEU A 506 79.90 -167.40 -124.19
CA LEU A 506 81.31 -167.29 -124.63
C LEU A 506 81.93 -165.96 -125.14
N ARG A 507 83.04 -165.52 -124.48
CA ARG A 507 84.39 -165.00 -124.92
C ARG A 507 84.51 -163.98 -126.11
N PRO A 508 85.67 -163.31 -126.35
CA PRO A 508 86.65 -162.56 -125.50
C PRO A 508 87.01 -161.14 -126.09
N SER A 509 87.97 -160.41 -125.45
CA SER A 509 88.95 -159.40 -126.02
C SER A 509 88.77 -157.87 -125.79
N THR A 510 89.84 -157.27 -125.21
CA THR A 510 90.55 -155.99 -125.56
C THR A 510 90.05 -154.55 -125.25
N ILE A 511 90.83 -153.84 -124.38
CA ILE A 511 91.46 -152.46 -124.48
C ILE A 511 90.72 -151.13 -124.00
N SER A 512 91.20 -150.55 -122.87
CA SER A 512 91.61 -149.12 -122.50
C SER A 512 90.60 -147.90 -122.39
N PRO A 513 90.94 -146.69 -121.82
CA PRO A 513 91.10 -146.26 -120.38
C PRO A 513 90.26 -144.99 -119.94
N PHE A 514 90.13 -144.61 -118.63
CA PHE A 514 90.14 -143.22 -118.01
C PHE A 514 89.68 -143.12 -116.49
N LYS A 515 90.12 -142.06 -115.76
CA LYS A 515 90.25 -141.74 -114.28
C LYS A 515 89.00 -141.69 -113.32
N PRO A 516 89.17 -141.88 -111.96
CA PRO A 516 88.10 -141.54 -110.95
C PRO A 516 88.47 -141.00 -109.51
N THR A 517 87.45 -140.40 -108.84
CA THR A 517 86.92 -140.29 -107.40
C THR A 517 87.69 -140.12 -106.05
N TYR A 518 86.98 -139.42 -105.10
CA TYR A 518 86.66 -139.63 -103.65
C TYR A 518 87.16 -138.71 -102.47
N SER A 519 86.17 -138.34 -101.61
CA SER A 519 86.14 -137.91 -100.17
C SER A 519 86.56 -136.46 -99.80
N ARG A 520 85.88 -135.70 -98.92
CA ARG A 520 84.84 -135.94 -97.90
C ARG A 520 83.68 -134.95 -98.00
#